data_AF-A0A3B4XF48-F1
#
_entry.id   AF-A0A3B4XF48-F1
#
_cell.length_a   1.000
_cell.length_b   1.000
_cell.length_c   1.000
_cell.angle_alpha   90.00
_cell.angle_beta   90.00
_cell.angle_gamma   90.00
#
_symmetry.space_group_name_H-M   'P 1'
#
loop_
_entity.id
_entity.type
_entity.pdbx_description
1 polymer ?
#
loop_
_entity_poly.entity_id
_entity_poly.type
_entity_poly.pdbx_seq_one_letter_code
_entity_poly.pdbx_strand_id
1 'polypeptide(L)'
;LEYFPITLDSNTAQSNLKFSEELTCVQYSSKQLVPDNPERCISRVCVLGATGFRSGKHSWTVDVGQSKDWYIGVAQESIKRKSTVFLNPAEGFWVIGLSNGGAHLWVAKVLK
;
A
#
# COMPACT_ATOMS: atom_id res chain seq x y z
N LEU A 1 23.96 9.72 -4.41
CA LEU A 1 22.72 8.94 -4.30
C LEU A 1 21.58 9.91 -4.48
N GLU A 2 20.91 9.90 -5.63
CA GLU A 2 19.68 10.68 -5.80
C GLU A 2 18.54 9.93 -5.09
N TYR A 3 17.83 10.64 -4.22
CA TYR A 3 16.70 10.09 -3.48
C TYR A 3 15.41 10.55 -4.15
N PHE A 4 14.74 9.64 -4.85
CA PHE A 4 13.43 9.90 -5.43
C PHE A 4 12.35 9.46 -4.45
N PRO A 5 11.59 10.40 -3.85
CA PRO A 5 10.54 10.03 -2.92
C PRO A 5 9.47 9.23 -3.67
N ILE A 6 9.08 8.11 -3.09
CA ILE A 6 7.94 7.35 -3.59
C ILE A 6 6.67 8.09 -3.21
N THR A 7 5.89 8.44 -4.22
CA THR A 7 4.51 8.90 -4.09
C THR A 7 3.50 7.75 -4.17
N LEU A 8 2.38 7.92 -3.49
CA LEU A 8 1.28 6.96 -3.40
C LEU A 8 0.20 7.29 -4.42
N ASP A 9 -0.44 6.26 -4.99
CA ASP A 9 -1.55 6.42 -5.93
C ASP A 9 -2.90 6.36 -5.21
N SER A 10 -3.54 7.51 -5.05
CA SER A 10 -4.86 7.63 -4.41
C SER A 10 -5.98 6.89 -5.17
N ASN A 11 -5.81 6.57 -6.45
CA ASN A 11 -6.77 5.75 -7.20
C ASN A 11 -6.72 4.28 -6.79
N THR A 12 -5.61 3.82 -6.21
CA THR A 12 -5.46 2.46 -5.71
C THR A 12 -5.88 2.33 -4.25
N ALA A 13 -5.91 3.44 -3.53
CA ALA A 13 -6.15 3.48 -2.09
C ALA A 13 -7.54 2.96 -1.70
N GLN A 14 -7.57 2.11 -0.69
CA GLN A 14 -8.82 1.76 -0.03
C GLN A 14 -9.43 3.00 0.67
N SER A 15 -10.77 3.08 0.73
CA SER A 15 -11.51 4.27 1.16
C SER A 15 -11.25 4.75 2.60
N ASN A 16 -10.62 3.95 3.45
CA ASN A 16 -10.31 4.29 4.84
C ASN A 16 -8.87 4.85 5.00
N LEU A 17 -8.27 5.33 3.92
CA LEU A 17 -6.94 5.93 3.94
C LEU A 17 -7.03 7.43 3.64
N LYS A 18 -6.28 8.21 4.42
CA LYS A 18 -6.04 9.64 4.20
C LYS A 18 -4.56 9.86 3.91
N PHE A 19 -4.27 10.80 3.01
CA PHE A 19 -2.93 11.09 2.53
C PHE A 19 -2.47 12.50 2.94
N SER A 20 -1.16 12.72 2.97
CA SER A 20 -0.62 14.09 2.92
C SER A 20 -0.79 14.69 1.52
N GLU A 21 -0.60 16.00 1.40
CA GLU A 21 -0.72 16.73 0.13
C GLU A 21 0.28 16.21 -0.92
N GLU A 22 1.48 15.83 -0.49
CA GLU A 22 2.56 15.32 -1.33
C GLU A 22 2.42 13.82 -1.65
N LEU A 23 1.39 13.15 -1.13
CA LEU A 23 1.14 11.71 -1.31
C LEU A 23 2.31 10.82 -0.85
N THR A 24 3.08 11.26 0.13
CA THR A 24 4.21 10.49 0.68
C THR A 24 3.86 9.81 2.02
N CYS A 25 2.86 10.35 2.72
CA CYS A 25 2.36 9.85 3.99
C CYS A 25 0.94 9.31 3.84
N VAL A 26 0.62 8.28 4.62
CA VAL A 26 -0.71 7.66 4.67
C VAL A 26 -1.08 7.32 6.10
N GLN A 27 -2.35 7.55 6.44
CA GLN A 27 -2.92 7.27 7.75
C GLN A 27 -4.28 6.62 7.59
N TYR A 28 -4.66 5.80 8.57
CA TYR A 28 -6.02 5.30 8.65
C TYR A 28 -6.99 6.43 8.99
N SER A 29 -8.19 6.38 8.41
CA SER A 29 -9.28 7.32 8.67
C SER A 29 -10.65 6.64 8.66
N SER A 30 -11.68 7.43 8.94
CA SER A 30 -13.05 7.05 8.57
C SER A 30 -13.16 6.83 7.06
N LYS A 31 -14.17 6.07 6.65
CA LYS A 31 -14.44 5.76 5.24
C LYS A 31 -14.74 7.06 4.49
N GLN A 32 -13.95 7.33 3.46
CA GLN A 32 -14.12 8.44 2.54
C GLN A 32 -15.00 8.05 1.35
N LEU A 33 -15.67 9.03 0.77
CA LEU A 33 -16.39 8.88 -0.50
C LEU A 33 -15.39 9.03 -1.64
N VAL A 34 -15.04 7.91 -2.27
CA VAL A 34 -14.10 7.84 -3.40
C VAL A 34 -14.72 7.07 -4.56
N PRO A 35 -14.35 7.35 -5.82
CA PRO A 35 -14.89 6.65 -6.99
C PRO A 35 -14.57 5.15 -6.96
N ASP A 36 -15.49 4.30 -7.44
CA ASP A 36 -15.21 2.86 -7.60
C ASP A 36 -14.53 2.57 -8.95
N ASN A 37 -13.24 2.92 -9.05
CA ASN A 37 -12.43 2.65 -10.24
C ASN A 37 -11.75 1.26 -10.15
N PRO A 38 -11.40 0.64 -11.29
CA PRO A 38 -10.83 -0.71 -11.34
C PRO A 38 -9.52 -0.86 -10.53
N GLU A 39 -8.73 0.20 -10.45
CA GLU A 39 -7.43 0.21 -9.80
C GLU A 39 -7.52 0.13 -8.28
N ARG A 40 -8.71 0.40 -7.70
CA ARG A 40 -8.91 0.54 -6.26
C ARG A 40 -8.89 -0.79 -5.54
N CYS A 41 -8.05 -0.86 -4.50
CA CYS A 41 -8.01 -1.97 -3.56
C CYS A 41 -9.21 -1.91 -2.61
N ILE A 42 -10.03 -2.97 -2.61
CA ILE A 42 -11.20 -3.11 -1.72
C ILE A 42 -10.96 -4.21 -0.69
N SER A 43 -10.19 -5.24 -1.05
CA SER A 43 -10.04 -6.45 -0.23
C SER A 43 -9.20 -6.27 1.04
N ARG A 44 -8.31 -5.28 1.05
CA ARG A 44 -7.49 -4.90 2.20
C ARG A 44 -7.36 -3.40 2.27
N VAL A 45 -7.13 -2.88 3.47
CA VAL A 45 -6.71 -1.49 3.66
C VAL A 45 -5.28 -1.39 3.13
N CYS A 46 -5.12 -0.90 1.90
CA CYS A 46 -3.80 -0.74 1.29
C CYS A 46 -3.84 0.34 0.21
N VAL A 47 -2.63 0.73 -0.22
CA VAL A 47 -2.39 1.69 -1.28
C VAL A 47 -1.11 1.30 -2.04
N LEU A 48 -1.10 1.49 -3.35
CA LEU A 48 0.07 1.22 -4.18
C LEU A 48 0.90 2.49 -4.41
N GLY A 49 2.18 2.32 -4.74
CA GLY A 49 3.00 3.39 -5.30
C GLY A 49 2.50 3.82 -6.69
N ALA A 50 2.66 5.11 -7.01
CA ALA A 50 2.23 5.67 -8.29
C ALA A 50 3.05 5.15 -9.48
N THR A 51 4.33 4.90 -9.25
CA THR A 51 5.26 4.39 -10.27
C THR A 51 5.64 2.96 -9.96
N GLY A 52 5.68 2.12 -10.99
CA GLY A 52 6.18 0.76 -10.91
C GLY A 52 7.60 0.58 -11.43
N PHE A 53 8.21 -0.56 -11.09
CA PHE A 53 9.57 -0.91 -11.47
C PHE A 53 9.57 -2.08 -12.47
N ARG A 54 10.36 -1.94 -13.54
CA ARG A 54 10.53 -3.01 -14.56
C ARG A 54 11.92 -3.65 -14.57
N SER A 55 12.92 -2.90 -14.14
CA SER A 55 14.32 -3.35 -14.08
C SER A 55 15.13 -2.42 -13.17
N GLY A 56 16.37 -2.81 -12.86
CA GLY A 56 17.28 -2.03 -12.02
C GLY A 56 17.20 -2.37 -10.53
N LYS A 57 17.93 -1.59 -9.71
CA LYS A 57 17.93 -1.70 -8.24
C LYS A 57 17.28 -0.45 -7.67
N HIS A 58 16.27 -0.65 -6.83
CA HIS A 58 15.49 0.41 -6.20
C HIS A 58 15.50 0.22 -4.70
N SER A 59 15.58 1.32 -3.96
CA SER A 59 15.57 1.30 -2.49
C SER A 59 14.75 2.46 -1.97
N TRP A 60 14.02 2.22 -0.89
CA TRP A 60 13.24 3.25 -0.22
C TRP A 60 13.23 3.03 1.28
N THR A 61 12.96 4.10 2.00
CA THR A 61 12.76 4.08 3.45
C THR A 61 11.32 4.42 3.75
N VAL A 62 10.75 3.76 4.74
CA VAL A 62 9.42 4.07 5.27
C VAL A 62 9.54 4.28 6.75
N ASP A 63 9.06 5.43 7.22
CA ASP A 63 8.86 5.66 8.64
C ASP A 63 7.48 5.11 9.03
N VAL A 64 7.47 4.14 9.95
CA VAL A 64 6.24 3.51 10.47
C VAL A 64 5.77 4.15 11.78
N GLY A 65 6.55 5.09 12.32
CA GLY A 65 6.28 5.78 13.57
C GLY A 65 5.97 4.83 14.72
N GLN A 66 4.86 5.10 15.42
CA GLN A 66 4.35 4.28 16.52
C GLN A 66 3.24 3.31 16.07
N SER A 67 3.09 3.06 14.76
CA SER A 67 2.06 2.15 14.25
C SER A 67 2.34 0.72 14.73
N LYS A 68 1.30 0.07 15.26
CA LYS A 68 1.37 -1.27 15.83
C LYS A 68 1.06 -2.38 14.81
N ASP A 69 0.45 -2.01 13.69
CA ASP A 69 0.07 -2.93 12.62
C ASP A 69 0.36 -2.27 11.27
N TRP A 70 1.21 -2.88 10.46
CA TRP A 70 1.61 -2.37 9.14
C TRP A 70 2.30 -3.43 8.31
N TYR A 71 2.23 -3.29 6.98
CA TYR A 71 2.93 -4.16 6.02
C TYR A 71 3.61 -3.27 4.98
N ILE A 72 4.82 -3.60 4.55
CA ILE A 72 5.51 -2.83 3.52
C ILE A 72 6.17 -3.83 2.58
N GLY A 73 6.14 -3.54 1.28
CA GLY A 73 6.84 -4.35 0.31
C GLY A 73 6.50 -4.00 -1.12
N VAL A 74 6.46 -5.03 -1.95
CA VAL A 74 6.19 -4.93 -3.38
C VAL A 74 5.08 -5.89 -3.77
N ALA A 75 4.37 -5.56 -4.84
CA ALA A 75 3.44 -6.48 -5.46
C ALA A 75 3.46 -6.35 -6.96
N GLN A 76 3.03 -7.42 -7.62
CA GLN A 76 2.84 -7.42 -9.04
C GLN A 76 1.73 -6.43 -9.43
N GLU A 77 1.84 -5.82 -10.60
CA GLU A 77 0.78 -4.96 -11.13
C GLU A 77 -0.56 -5.71 -11.31
N SER A 78 -0.48 -7.02 -11.55
CA SER A 78 -1.58 -7.95 -11.84
C SER A 78 -2.32 -8.49 -10.61
N ILE A 79 -2.01 -8.04 -9.40
CA ILE A 79 -2.72 -8.49 -8.19
C ILE A 79 -4.23 -8.26 -8.30
N LYS A 80 -5.01 -9.16 -7.69
CA LYS A 80 -6.45 -8.98 -7.56
C LYS A 80 -6.75 -7.86 -6.56
N ARG A 81 -7.52 -6.85 -6.98
CA ARG A 81 -7.81 -5.66 -6.16
C ARG A 81 -9.20 -5.67 -5.52
N LYS A 82 -10.13 -6.42 -6.13
CA LYS A 82 -11.56 -6.44 -5.77
C LYS A 82 -12.00 -7.72 -5.04
N SER A 83 -11.12 -8.70 -4.86
CA SER A 83 -11.40 -9.97 -4.17
C SER A 83 -10.43 -10.20 -3.03
N THR A 84 -10.81 -11.04 -2.07
CA THR A 84 -9.92 -11.49 -0.99
C THR A 84 -8.60 -12.01 -1.55
N VAL A 85 -7.49 -11.58 -0.95
CA VAL A 85 -6.12 -12.00 -1.28
C VAL A 85 -5.34 -12.33 -0.02
N PHE A 86 -4.35 -13.21 -0.15
CA PHE A 86 -3.37 -13.49 0.89
C PHE A 86 -2.06 -12.77 0.58
N LEU A 87 -1.38 -12.24 1.59
CA LEU A 87 -0.11 -11.56 1.44
C LEU A 87 1.02 -12.59 1.30
N ASN A 88 1.13 -13.21 0.12
CA ASN A 88 2.15 -14.19 -0.19
C ASN A 88 2.60 -14.11 -1.67
N PRO A 89 3.74 -14.73 -2.02
CA PRO A 89 4.27 -14.68 -3.38
C PRO A 89 3.35 -15.30 -4.45
N ALA A 90 2.54 -16.30 -4.11
CA ALA A 90 1.63 -16.94 -5.07
C ALA A 90 0.49 -16.01 -5.51
N GLU A 91 0.08 -15.07 -4.66
CA GLU A 91 -0.86 -13.99 -4.99
C GLU A 91 -0.13 -12.71 -5.42
N GLY A 92 1.19 -12.76 -5.63
CA GLY A 92 1.98 -11.66 -6.16
C GLY A 92 2.45 -10.62 -5.14
N PHE A 93 2.53 -10.97 -3.85
CA PHE A 93 2.99 -10.06 -2.78
C PHE A 93 4.29 -10.54 -2.13
N TRP A 94 5.23 -9.60 -1.92
CA TRP A 94 6.41 -9.80 -1.09
C TRP A 94 6.46 -8.67 -0.07
N VAL A 95 5.99 -8.96 1.13
CA VAL A 95 5.81 -7.96 2.20
C VAL A 95 6.43 -8.43 3.50
N ILE A 96 6.94 -7.47 4.26
CA ILE A 96 7.27 -7.62 5.68
C ILE A 96 6.26 -6.82 6.49
N GLY A 97 6.04 -7.17 7.74
CA GLY A 97 5.09 -6.43 8.56
C GLY A 97 5.22 -6.74 10.05
N LEU A 98 4.63 -5.85 10.84
CA LEU A 98 4.36 -6.06 12.25
C LEU A 98 2.85 -6.31 12.39
N SER A 99 2.48 -7.35 13.14
CA SER A 99 1.10 -7.59 13.52
C SER A 99 1.01 -8.07 14.95
N ASN A 100 0.27 -7.34 15.79
CA ASN A 100 0.13 -7.64 17.21
C ASN A 100 -1.09 -8.53 17.53
N GLY A 101 -1.64 -9.24 16.55
CA GLY A 101 -2.72 -10.23 16.75
C GLY A 101 -4.09 -9.63 17.12
N GLY A 102 -4.22 -8.31 17.18
CA GLY A 102 -5.50 -7.61 17.30
C GLY A 102 -6.19 -7.50 15.95
N ALA A 103 -7.52 -7.50 15.96
CA ALA A 103 -8.27 -7.20 14.74
C ALA A 103 -7.95 -5.76 14.29
N HIS A 104 -7.65 -5.62 13.00
CA HIS A 104 -7.60 -4.36 12.23
C HIS A 104 -6.30 -3.52 12.35
N LEU A 105 -5.45 -3.56 11.33
CA LEU A 105 -5.40 -2.58 10.22
C LEU A 105 -4.10 -2.73 9.45
N TRP A 106 -4.21 -3.06 8.18
CA TRP A 106 -3.05 -3.13 7.30
C TRP A 106 -2.89 -1.74 6.67
N VAL A 107 -1.67 -1.24 6.59
CA VAL A 107 -1.32 -0.27 5.55
C VAL A 107 -0.23 -0.96 4.79
N ALA A 108 -0.56 -1.46 3.60
CA ALA A 108 0.46 -1.97 2.69
C ALA A 108 0.94 -0.81 1.83
N LYS A 109 2.20 -0.39 1.97
CA LYS A 109 2.89 0.40 0.93
C LYS A 109 3.47 -0.60 -0.05
N VAL A 110 2.82 -0.72 -1.20
CA VAL A 110 3.13 -1.75 -2.18
C VAL A 110 3.54 -1.06 -3.47
N LEU A 111 4.79 -1.20 -3.84
CA LEU A 111 5.28 -0.61 -5.08
C LEU A 111 5.08 -1.59 -6.22
N LYS A 112 4.64 -1.06 -7.35
CA LYS A 112 4.53 -1.80 -8.61
C LYS A 112 5.91 -2.12 -9.17
#